data_AF-A0A6V7XDJ9-F1
#
_entry.id   AF-A0A6V7XDJ9-F1
#
_cell.length_a   1.000
_cell.length_b   1.000
_cell.length_c   1.000
_cell.angle_alpha   90.00
_cell.angle_beta   90.00
_cell.angle_gamma   90.00
#
_symmetry.space_group_name_H-M   'P 1'
#
loop_
_entity.id
_entity.type
_entity.pdbx_description
1 polymer ?
#
loop_
_entity_poly.entity_id
_entity_poly.type
_entity_poly.pdbx_seq_one_letter_code
_entity_poly.pdbx_strand_id
1 'polypeptide(L)'
;MINTILIKNGEEKDLHTINSDGTWLSSFFKEFRKRFISLLSICFTDFSPHMAFSLLCMNSTGGTSFDTMNLQENKKPLSRQELNFLLSDIDLLRLSHYSRNMTDFNLISDLLPIIANIYFNGRLNGQQQQTTSFSLDLGQAAILLGVGLQRKSVDFVAKELELPIEQGYALLNKSIRRLSNHFDTICRDSIELDSIMEEKSETKNNSKRIKVSHFDVEE
;
A
#
# COMPACT_ATOMS: atom_id res chain seq x y z
N MET A 1 -24.58 19.11 -2.90
CA MET A 1 -24.28 18.98 -4.35
C MET A 1 -22.77 19.00 -4.49
N ILE A 2 -22.17 17.96 -5.04
CA ILE A 2 -20.74 17.92 -5.30
C ILE A 2 -20.55 18.15 -6.79
N ASN A 3 -19.86 19.23 -7.12
CA ASN A 3 -19.51 19.54 -8.50
C ASN A 3 -18.29 18.70 -8.89
N THR A 4 -18.48 17.74 -9.79
CA THR A 4 -17.40 16.90 -10.31
C THR A 4 -16.99 17.39 -11.69
N ILE A 5 -15.71 17.67 -11.88
CA ILE A 5 -15.12 17.98 -13.20
C ILE A 5 -14.31 16.76 -13.63
N LEU A 6 -14.73 16.11 -14.72
CA LEU A 6 -13.98 15.01 -15.34
C LEU A 6 -13.16 15.57 -16.51
N ILE A 7 -11.83 15.42 -16.42
CA ILE A 7 -10.90 15.83 -17.46
C ILE A 7 -10.51 14.57 -18.25
N LYS A 8 -10.73 14.58 -19.56
CA LYS A 8 -10.23 13.54 -20.48
C LYS A 8 -9.20 14.17 -21.41
N ASN A 9 -8.13 13.44 -21.71
CA ASN A 9 -7.27 13.83 -22.84
C ASN A 9 -8.09 13.68 -24.12
N GLY A 10 -8.39 14.80 -24.77
CA GLY A 10 -8.92 14.82 -26.12
C GLY A 10 -7.80 14.67 -27.13
N GLU A 11 -7.93 13.76 -28.10
CA GLU A 11 -7.02 13.65 -29.24
C GLU A 11 -7.24 14.76 -30.29
N GLU A 12 -7.64 15.96 -29.88
CA GLU A 12 -7.85 17.07 -30.82
C GLU A 12 -6.51 17.75 -31.11
N LYS A 13 -5.88 17.30 -32.19
CA LYS A 13 -4.83 18.04 -32.89
C LYS A 13 -5.44 19.33 -33.40
N ASP A 14 -5.31 20.43 -32.66
CA ASP A 14 -5.00 21.74 -33.21
C ASP A 14 -4.82 22.80 -32.12
N LEU A 15 -3.87 23.70 -32.38
CA LEU A 15 -3.46 24.90 -31.63
C LEU A 15 -2.62 24.68 -30.34
N HIS A 16 -1.31 24.90 -30.50
CA HIS A 16 -0.33 25.22 -29.45
C HIS A 16 -0.39 24.35 -28.18
N THR A 17 -0.21 23.05 -28.36
CA THR A 17 -0.22 22.07 -27.28
C THR A 17 1.01 22.22 -26.38
N ILE A 18 0.87 22.99 -25.29
CA ILE A 18 1.89 23.10 -24.23
C ILE A 18 2.10 21.76 -23.48
N ASN A 19 1.42 20.67 -23.86
CA ASN A 19 1.50 19.38 -23.16
C ASN A 19 1.01 18.18 -24.02
N SER A 20 1.67 17.89 -25.14
CA SER A 20 1.34 16.72 -25.99
C SER A 20 1.59 15.35 -25.32
N ASP A 21 2.22 15.30 -24.15
CA ASP A 21 2.73 14.05 -23.59
C ASP A 21 1.83 13.41 -22.51
N GLY A 22 0.64 13.96 -22.24
CA GLY A 22 -0.30 13.45 -21.22
C GLY A 22 0.25 13.42 -19.78
N THR A 23 1.48 13.88 -19.58
CA THR A 23 2.25 13.79 -18.33
C THR A 23 1.69 14.70 -17.24
N TRP A 24 1.12 15.85 -17.64
CA TRP A 24 0.48 16.79 -16.74
C TRP A 24 -0.78 16.19 -16.10
N LEU A 25 -1.58 15.43 -16.86
CA LEU A 25 -2.81 14.81 -16.37
C LEU A 25 -2.48 13.68 -15.38
N SER A 26 -1.45 12.89 -15.68
CA SER A 26 -0.90 11.90 -14.73
C SER A 26 -0.38 12.56 -13.45
N SER A 27 0.35 13.68 -13.55
CA SER A 27 0.88 14.41 -12.40
C SER A 27 -0.23 15.06 -11.56
N PHE A 28 -1.24 15.64 -12.21
CA PHE A 28 -2.43 16.17 -11.57
C PHE A 28 -3.20 15.06 -10.84
N PHE A 29 -3.40 13.91 -11.49
CA PHE A 29 -4.10 12.78 -10.90
C PHE A 29 -3.37 12.23 -9.67
N LYS A 30 -2.03 12.17 -9.69
CA LYS A 30 -1.21 11.79 -8.52
C LYS A 30 -1.46 12.71 -7.32
N GLU A 31 -1.50 14.02 -7.55
CA GLU A 31 -1.76 15.01 -6.50
C GLU A 31 -3.21 14.97 -6.02
N PHE A 32 -4.18 14.84 -6.94
CA PHE A 32 -5.59 14.64 -6.63
C PHE A 32 -5.76 13.43 -5.71
N ARG A 33 -5.17 12.28 -6.05
CA ARG A 33 -5.28 11.07 -5.25
C ARG A 33 -4.69 11.24 -3.85
N LYS A 34 -3.53 11.89 -3.73
CA LYS A 34 -2.91 12.16 -2.42
C LYS A 34 -3.82 13.03 -1.54
N ARG A 35 -4.42 14.06 -2.12
CA ARG A 35 -5.38 14.94 -1.42
C ARG A 35 -6.70 14.23 -1.12
N PHE A 36 -7.20 13.42 -2.05
CA PHE A 36 -8.44 12.68 -1.91
C PHE A 36 -8.34 11.70 -0.74
N ILE A 37 -7.25 10.93 -0.63
CA ILE A 37 -6.96 10.06 0.52
C ILE A 37 -7.01 10.83 1.84
N SER A 38 -6.41 12.03 1.89
CA SER A 38 -6.43 12.88 3.09
C SER A 38 -7.84 13.41 3.41
N LEU A 39 -8.61 13.77 2.39
CA LEU A 39 -9.95 14.35 2.53
C LEU A 39 -11.05 13.32 2.77
N LEU A 40 -10.80 12.03 2.50
CA LEU A 40 -11.77 10.94 2.73
C LEU A 40 -12.26 10.88 4.18
N SER A 41 -11.38 11.20 5.13
CA SER A 41 -11.72 11.20 6.56
C SER A 41 -12.45 12.46 7.05
N ILE A 42 -12.53 13.52 6.23
CA ILE A 42 -13.02 14.85 6.65
C ILE A 42 -14.29 15.23 5.90
N CYS A 43 -14.21 15.33 4.57
CA CYS A 43 -15.28 15.90 3.74
C CYS A 43 -16.06 14.83 2.97
N PHE A 44 -15.49 13.64 2.81
CA PHE A 44 -16.09 12.54 2.04
C PHE A 44 -16.44 11.33 2.93
N THR A 45 -16.76 11.60 4.19
CA THR A 45 -17.31 10.59 5.10
C THR A 45 -18.64 10.09 4.58
N ASP A 46 -19.49 10.92 3.99
CA ASP A 46 -20.83 10.48 3.55
C ASP A 46 -20.81 9.70 2.22
N PHE A 47 -19.64 9.49 1.62
CA PHE A 47 -19.52 8.72 0.38
C PHE A 47 -19.65 7.23 0.63
N SER A 48 -20.38 6.54 -0.24
CA SER A 48 -20.36 5.08 -0.28
C SER A 48 -18.91 4.60 -0.48
N PRO A 49 -18.43 3.62 0.31
CA PRO A 49 -17.09 3.06 0.18
C PRO A 49 -16.80 2.56 -1.23
N HIS A 50 -17.80 2.04 -1.93
CA HIS A 50 -17.66 1.58 -3.32
C HIS A 50 -17.40 2.76 -4.28
N MET A 51 -18.11 3.88 -4.10
CA MET A 51 -17.91 5.09 -4.89
C MET A 51 -16.52 5.70 -4.64
N ALA A 52 -16.14 5.82 -3.37
CA ALA A 52 -14.83 6.33 -2.98
C ALA A 52 -13.68 5.45 -3.55
N PHE A 53 -13.87 4.13 -3.54
CA PHE A 53 -12.94 3.18 -4.14
C PHE A 53 -12.86 3.35 -5.67
N SER A 54 -14.01 3.45 -6.34
CA SER A 54 -14.07 3.67 -7.79
C SER A 54 -13.34 4.96 -8.21
N LEU A 55 -13.51 6.06 -7.47
CA LEU A 55 -12.82 7.33 -7.72
C LEU A 55 -11.30 7.23 -7.48
N LEU A 56 -10.85 6.40 -6.53
CA LEU A 56 -9.43 6.15 -6.28
C LEU A 56 -8.78 5.27 -7.36
N CYS A 57 -9.54 4.33 -7.92
CA CYS A 57 -9.10 3.39 -8.94
C CYS A 57 -9.28 3.90 -10.37
N MET A 58 -9.96 5.03 -10.57
CA MET A 58 -10.12 5.65 -11.89
C MET A 58 -8.75 6.01 -12.47
N ASN A 59 -8.47 5.60 -13.70
CA ASN A 59 -7.17 5.80 -14.36
C ASN A 59 -7.19 7.02 -15.29
N SER A 60 -5.99 7.55 -15.59
CA SER A 60 -5.75 8.51 -16.66
C SER A 60 -5.88 7.89 -18.07
N THR A 61 -6.05 6.57 -18.15
CA THR A 61 -5.93 5.76 -19.37
C THR A 61 -7.16 4.90 -19.63
N GLY A 62 -8.38 5.36 -19.30
CA GLY A 62 -9.66 4.87 -19.87
C GLY A 62 -9.97 3.36 -19.81
N GLY A 63 -9.15 2.55 -19.13
CA GLY A 63 -9.31 1.11 -19.05
C GLY A 63 -10.40 0.77 -18.05
N THR A 64 -11.37 -0.03 -18.49
CA THR A 64 -12.55 -0.46 -17.73
C THR A 64 -12.26 -1.51 -16.65
N SER A 65 -11.00 -1.93 -16.48
CA SER A 65 -10.63 -2.84 -15.41
C SER A 65 -10.49 -2.08 -14.08
N PHE A 66 -11.19 -2.55 -13.05
CA PHE A 66 -11.03 -2.13 -11.65
C PHE A 66 -9.68 -2.63 -11.11
N ASP A 67 -8.60 -2.25 -11.79
CA ASP A 67 -7.27 -2.76 -11.48
C ASP A 67 -6.65 -1.89 -10.39
N THR A 68 -6.66 -2.44 -9.18
CA THR A 68 -5.79 -2.05 -8.06
C THR A 68 -4.30 -2.01 -8.46
N MET A 69 -3.92 -2.62 -9.58
CA MET A 69 -2.58 -2.51 -10.17
C MET A 69 -2.17 -1.07 -10.53
N ASN A 70 -3.11 -0.22 -10.95
CA ASN A 70 -2.78 1.17 -11.31
C ASN A 70 -2.54 2.07 -10.08
N LEU A 71 -2.74 1.54 -8.87
CA LEU A 71 -2.39 2.27 -7.65
C LEU A 71 -0.87 2.46 -7.49
N GLN A 72 -0.05 1.82 -8.34
CA GLN A 72 1.30 1.36 -8.01
C GLN A 72 2.40 1.87 -8.97
N GLU A 73 2.09 2.78 -9.90
CA GLU A 73 3.12 3.34 -10.79
C GLU A 73 4.12 4.24 -10.03
N ASN A 74 5.40 3.85 -10.05
CA ASN A 74 6.56 4.67 -9.65
C ASN A 74 6.61 5.13 -8.18
N LYS A 75 6.24 4.29 -7.22
CA LYS A 75 6.49 4.58 -5.80
C LYS A 75 7.56 3.67 -5.23
N LYS A 76 8.46 4.27 -4.43
CA LYS A 76 9.50 3.53 -3.72
C LYS A 76 8.85 2.42 -2.88
N PRO A 77 9.34 1.16 -2.97
CA PRO A 77 8.91 0.08 -2.10
C PRO A 77 8.89 0.51 -0.64
N LEU A 78 7.95 -0.01 0.13
CA LEU A 78 8.02 0.12 1.58
C LEU A 78 9.27 -0.63 2.09
N SER A 79 10.25 0.12 2.61
CA SER A 79 11.42 -0.47 3.27
C SER A 79 11.07 -0.89 4.70
N ARG A 80 11.78 -1.90 5.24
CA ARG A 80 11.66 -2.30 6.65
C ARG A 80 11.87 -1.14 7.62
N GLN A 81 12.80 -0.23 7.33
CA GLN A 81 13.06 0.94 8.18
C GLN A 81 11.86 1.88 8.24
N GLU A 82 11.19 2.09 7.11
CA GLU A 82 9.98 2.92 7.02
C GLU A 82 8.79 2.22 7.68
N LEU A 83 8.69 0.90 7.55
CA LEU A 83 7.68 0.11 8.24
C LEU A 83 7.83 0.23 9.77
N ASN A 84 9.05 0.09 10.30
CA ASN A 84 9.32 0.21 11.74
C ASN A 84 9.07 1.64 12.29
N PHE A 85 9.20 2.66 11.44
CA PHE A 85 8.83 4.03 11.80
C PHE A 85 7.31 4.23 11.88
N LEU A 86 6.53 3.49 11.08
CA LEU A 86 5.07 3.62 11.01
C LEU A 86 4.34 2.68 11.96
N LEU A 87 4.87 1.47 12.17
CA LEU A 87 4.29 0.41 12.99
C LEU A 87 5.41 -0.25 13.82
N SER A 88 5.22 -0.28 15.14
CA SER A 88 6.13 -0.99 16.03
C SER A 88 5.99 -2.50 15.85
N ASP A 89 7.00 -3.27 16.26
CA ASP A 89 6.93 -4.74 16.31
C ASP A 89 5.75 -5.24 17.17
N ILE A 90 5.38 -4.48 18.21
CA ILE A 90 4.19 -4.77 19.03
C ILE A 90 2.90 -4.59 18.22
N ASP A 91 2.86 -3.61 17.32
CA ASP A 91 1.71 -3.38 16.45
C ASP A 91 1.57 -4.48 15.39
N LEU A 92 2.70 -4.95 14.84
CA LEU A 92 2.71 -6.12 13.95
C LEU A 92 2.22 -7.38 14.66
N LEU A 93 2.60 -7.57 15.93
CA LEU A 93 2.11 -8.68 16.74
C LEU A 93 0.59 -8.58 16.99
N ARG A 94 0.08 -7.38 17.29
CA ARG A 94 -1.38 -7.13 17.44
C ARG A 94 -2.14 -7.49 16.17
N LEU A 95 -1.62 -7.12 14.99
CA LEU A 95 -2.21 -7.47 13.70
C LEU A 95 -2.21 -8.99 13.46
N SER A 96 -1.11 -9.67 13.81
CA SER A 96 -1.00 -11.12 13.69
C SER A 96 -2.04 -11.83 14.58
N HIS A 97 -2.21 -11.40 15.83
CA HIS A 97 -3.22 -11.98 16.73
C HIS A 97 -4.65 -11.73 16.23
N TYR A 98 -4.96 -10.53 15.74
CA TYR A 98 -6.26 -10.26 15.13
C TYR A 98 -6.51 -11.15 13.90
N SER A 99 -5.51 -11.33 13.03
CA SER A 99 -5.63 -12.20 11.84
C SER A 99 -5.92 -13.68 12.18
N ARG A 100 -5.60 -14.10 13.41
CA ARG A 100 -5.87 -15.44 13.96
C ARG A 100 -7.13 -15.49 14.82
N ASN A 101 -7.93 -14.41 14.83
CA ASN A 101 -9.12 -14.25 15.67
C ASN A 101 -8.83 -14.41 17.18
N MET A 102 -7.60 -14.06 17.62
CA MET A 102 -7.19 -14.10 19.03
C MET A 102 -7.39 -12.76 19.75
N THR A 103 -7.78 -11.71 19.02
CA THR A 103 -7.89 -10.34 19.53
C THR A 103 -9.10 -9.66 18.92
N ASP A 104 -9.75 -8.79 19.70
CA ASP A 104 -10.91 -8.01 19.26
C ASP A 104 -10.52 -6.87 18.31
N PHE A 105 -11.49 -6.45 17.48
CA PHE A 105 -11.34 -5.36 16.52
C PHE A 105 -10.88 -4.03 17.16
N ASN A 106 -11.37 -3.71 18.36
CA ASN A 106 -11.05 -2.45 19.02
C ASN A 106 -9.55 -2.30 19.29
N LEU A 107 -8.83 -3.42 19.52
CA LEU A 107 -7.39 -3.44 19.77
C LEU A 107 -6.54 -3.28 18.51
N ILE A 108 -7.12 -3.17 17.32
CA ILE A 108 -6.37 -2.84 16.10
C ILE A 108 -6.90 -1.60 15.38
N SER A 109 -8.00 -1.03 15.87
CA SER A 109 -8.72 0.08 15.23
C SER A 109 -7.85 1.33 15.01
N ASP A 110 -6.90 1.58 15.90
CA ASP A 110 -5.89 2.64 15.83
C ASP A 110 -4.87 2.44 14.71
N LEU A 111 -4.61 1.18 14.33
CA LEU A 111 -3.64 0.81 13.29
C LEU A 111 -4.25 0.90 11.88
N LEU A 112 -5.58 0.77 11.77
CA LEU A 112 -6.27 0.73 10.47
C LEU A 112 -6.04 1.95 9.58
N PRO A 113 -6.05 3.21 10.08
CA PRO A 113 -5.77 4.36 9.24
C PRO A 113 -4.36 4.33 8.63
N ILE A 114 -3.36 3.86 9.39
CA ILE A 114 -1.97 3.77 8.93
C ILE A 114 -1.88 2.69 7.84
N ILE A 115 -2.42 1.51 8.11
CA ILE A 115 -2.40 0.37 7.19
C ILE A 115 -3.14 0.68 5.89
N ALA A 116 -4.33 1.29 5.98
CA ALA A 116 -5.09 1.72 4.82
C ALA A 116 -4.31 2.77 4.02
N ASN A 117 -3.66 3.73 4.68
CA ASN A 117 -2.79 4.70 3.99
C ASN A 117 -1.64 4.03 3.24
N ILE A 118 -0.98 3.04 3.83
CA ILE A 118 0.11 2.30 3.17
C ILE A 118 -0.42 1.57 1.93
N TYR A 119 -1.56 0.88 2.07
CA TYR A 119 -2.22 0.14 0.99
C TYR A 119 -2.65 1.06 -0.16
N PHE A 120 -3.47 2.08 0.12
CA PHE A 120 -4.01 2.98 -0.91
C PHE A 120 -2.97 3.93 -1.48
N ASN A 121 -1.82 4.12 -0.83
CA ASN A 121 -0.68 4.77 -1.46
C ASN A 121 0.08 3.86 -2.43
N GLY A 122 -0.23 2.57 -2.53
CA GLY A 122 0.42 1.66 -3.47
C GLY A 122 1.88 1.35 -3.13
N ARG A 123 2.27 1.48 -1.85
CA ARG A 123 3.66 1.26 -1.39
C ARG A 123 4.00 -0.20 -1.11
N LEU A 124 3.01 -1.09 -1.17
CA LEU A 124 3.16 -2.52 -0.84
C LEU A 124 3.73 -3.35 -2.01
N ASN A 125 3.91 -2.77 -3.19
CA ASN A 125 4.56 -3.47 -4.29
C ASN A 125 6.05 -3.13 -4.32
N GLY A 126 6.82 -3.94 -3.59
CA GLY A 126 8.25 -3.78 -3.46
C GLY A 126 9.08 -4.89 -4.10
N GLN A 127 9.68 -4.60 -5.25
CA GLN A 127 11.02 -5.04 -5.71
C GLN A 127 11.48 -6.52 -5.62
N GLN A 128 10.66 -7.52 -5.30
CA GLN A 128 11.12 -8.92 -5.36
C GLN A 128 10.41 -9.80 -6.39
N GLN A 129 11.22 -10.70 -6.94
CA GLN A 129 11.09 -11.54 -8.13
C GLN A 129 9.99 -12.62 -8.06
N GLN A 130 9.07 -12.56 -7.10
CA GLN A 130 7.91 -13.44 -7.03
C GLN A 130 6.63 -12.68 -7.38
N THR A 131 6.47 -12.41 -8.67
CA THR A 131 5.29 -12.70 -9.53
C THR A 131 3.86 -12.62 -8.95
N THR A 132 3.60 -11.91 -7.87
CA THR A 132 2.23 -11.68 -7.38
C THR A 132 2.09 -10.23 -6.91
N SER A 133 1.46 -9.41 -7.75
CA SER A 133 0.97 -8.09 -7.35
C SER A 133 0.09 -8.25 -6.11
N PHE A 134 0.45 -7.60 -5.00
CA PHE A 134 -0.40 -7.62 -3.81
C PHE A 134 -1.62 -6.72 -4.07
N SER A 135 -2.75 -7.34 -4.33
CA SER A 135 -4.05 -6.69 -4.48
C SER A 135 -5.07 -7.31 -3.54
N LEU A 136 -5.81 -6.46 -2.84
CA LEU A 136 -7.01 -6.88 -2.15
C LEU A 136 -8.15 -7.01 -3.16
N ASP A 137 -9.05 -7.94 -2.87
CA ASP A 137 -10.29 -8.07 -3.62
C ASP A 137 -11.15 -6.80 -3.46
N LEU A 138 -12.07 -6.54 -4.39
CA LEU A 138 -12.88 -5.32 -4.41
C LEU A 138 -13.63 -5.08 -3.09
N GLY A 139 -14.26 -6.12 -2.55
CA GLY A 139 -14.97 -6.03 -1.26
C GLY A 139 -14.02 -5.81 -0.07
N GLN A 140 -12.85 -6.45 -0.11
CA GLN A 140 -11.80 -6.29 0.91
C GLN A 140 -11.25 -4.87 0.93
N ALA A 141 -10.93 -4.33 -0.25
CA ALA A 141 -10.44 -2.98 -0.40
C ALA A 141 -11.49 -1.94 -0.04
N ALA A 142 -12.76 -2.12 -0.45
CA ALA A 142 -13.85 -1.20 -0.10
C ALA A 142 -14.07 -1.14 1.42
N ILE A 143 -14.03 -2.29 2.12
CA ILE A 143 -14.17 -2.32 3.58
C ILE A 143 -12.96 -1.66 4.27
N LEU A 144 -11.74 -1.95 3.82
CA LEU A 144 -10.54 -1.29 4.34
C LEU A 144 -10.58 0.22 4.12
N LEU A 145 -11.15 0.68 2.99
CA LEU A 145 -11.34 2.10 2.69
C LEU A 145 -12.32 2.76 3.64
N GLY A 146 -13.50 2.16 3.82
CA GLY A 146 -14.56 2.70 4.67
C GLY A 146 -14.14 2.76 6.14
N VAL A 147 -13.53 1.69 6.64
CA VAL A 147 -13.12 1.61 8.06
C VAL A 147 -11.83 2.38 8.31
N GLY A 148 -10.82 2.24 7.42
CA GLY A 148 -9.50 2.83 7.62
C GLY A 148 -9.41 4.29 7.20
N LEU A 149 -9.84 4.65 5.98
CA LEU A 149 -9.73 6.02 5.45
C LEU A 149 -10.94 6.89 5.76
N GLN A 150 -12.16 6.38 5.62
CA GLN A 150 -13.37 7.16 5.96
C GLN A 150 -13.70 7.14 7.46
N ARG A 151 -13.01 6.30 8.25
CA ARG A 151 -13.18 6.17 9.71
C ARG A 151 -14.63 5.85 10.14
N LYS A 152 -15.35 5.07 9.32
CA LYS A 152 -16.70 4.59 9.61
C LYS A 152 -16.65 3.34 10.48
N SER A 153 -17.75 3.07 11.20
CA SER A 153 -17.92 1.77 11.87
C SER A 153 -18.07 0.66 10.84
N VAL A 154 -17.61 -0.54 11.20
CA VAL A 154 -17.73 -1.73 10.34
C VAL A 154 -19.20 -2.02 10.02
N ASP A 155 -20.09 -1.85 10.99
CA ASP A 155 -21.54 -2.05 10.82
C ASP A 155 -22.14 -1.11 9.78
N PHE A 156 -21.71 0.16 9.77
CA PHE A 156 -22.20 1.16 8.83
C PHE A 156 -21.69 0.87 7.42
N VAL A 157 -20.40 0.53 7.30
CA VAL A 157 -19.78 0.14 6.03
C VAL A 157 -20.42 -1.13 5.45
N ALA A 158 -20.70 -2.14 6.29
CA ALA A 158 -21.37 -3.36 5.86
C ALA A 158 -22.78 -3.06 5.32
N LYS A 159 -23.53 -2.19 5.99
CA LYS A 159 -24.86 -1.74 5.53
C LYS A 159 -24.80 -1.00 4.20
N GLU A 160 -23.84 -0.08 4.03
CA GLU A 160 -23.67 0.67 2.77
C GLU A 160 -23.25 -0.22 1.59
N LEU A 161 -22.58 -1.34 1.89
CA LEU A 161 -22.20 -2.34 0.89
C LEU A 161 -23.28 -3.41 0.67
N GLU A 162 -24.44 -3.28 1.33
CA GLU A 162 -25.54 -4.26 1.28
C GLU A 162 -25.11 -5.68 1.72
N LEU A 163 -24.16 -5.75 2.66
CA LEU A 163 -23.61 -7.00 3.19
C LEU A 163 -24.14 -7.27 4.61
N PRO A 164 -24.32 -8.54 4.99
CA PRO A 164 -24.47 -8.92 6.39
C PRO A 164 -23.27 -8.44 7.22
N ILE A 165 -23.54 -7.94 8.43
CA ILE A 165 -22.51 -7.37 9.33
C ILE A 165 -21.36 -8.37 9.56
N GLU A 166 -21.68 -9.65 9.79
CA GLU A 166 -20.71 -10.73 9.98
C GLU A 166 -19.76 -10.88 8.78
N GLN A 167 -20.28 -10.72 7.56
CA GLN A 167 -19.47 -10.76 6.34
C GLN A 167 -18.55 -9.54 6.24
N GLY A 168 -19.00 -8.37 6.70
CA GLY A 168 -18.18 -7.17 6.80
C GLY A 168 -16.93 -7.38 7.67
N TYR A 169 -17.13 -7.93 8.88
CA TYR A 169 -16.01 -8.29 9.76
C TYR A 169 -15.13 -9.39 9.17
N ALA A 170 -15.71 -10.41 8.52
CA ALA A 170 -14.94 -11.48 7.89
C ALA A 170 -14.05 -10.96 6.74
N LEU A 171 -14.56 -10.04 5.92
CA LEU A 171 -13.80 -9.41 4.84
C LEU A 171 -12.70 -8.49 5.38
N LEU A 172 -12.98 -7.73 6.45
CA LEU A 172 -11.98 -6.93 7.13
C LEU A 172 -10.85 -7.83 7.68
N ASN A 173 -11.19 -8.93 8.35
CA ASN A 173 -10.22 -9.89 8.87
C ASN A 173 -9.37 -10.52 7.75
N LYS A 174 -9.98 -10.94 6.65
CA LYS A 174 -9.27 -11.43 5.46
C LYS A 174 -8.29 -10.38 4.90
N SER A 175 -8.70 -9.11 4.88
CA SER A 175 -7.86 -8.01 4.40
C SER A 175 -6.64 -7.81 5.30
N ILE A 176 -6.85 -7.75 6.63
CA ILE A 176 -5.78 -7.58 7.62
C ILE A 176 -4.85 -8.79 7.63
N ARG A 177 -5.36 -10.01 7.47
CA ARG A 177 -4.53 -11.21 7.36
C ARG A 177 -3.60 -11.15 6.15
N ARG A 178 -4.11 -10.72 4.99
CA ARG A 178 -3.29 -10.53 3.79
C ARG A 178 -2.20 -9.48 4.01
N LEU A 179 -2.56 -8.36 4.64
CA LEU A 179 -1.63 -7.27 4.94
C LEU A 179 -0.56 -7.68 5.97
N SER A 180 -0.95 -8.38 7.04
CA SER A 180 -0.04 -8.91 8.06
C SER A 180 0.97 -9.87 7.45
N ASN A 181 0.52 -10.82 6.64
CA ASN A 181 1.41 -11.76 5.96
C ASN A 181 2.42 -11.03 5.07
N HIS A 182 1.99 -9.96 4.40
CA HIS A 182 2.87 -9.17 3.56
C HIS A 182 3.90 -8.37 4.37
N PHE A 183 3.50 -7.78 5.51
CA PHE A 183 4.44 -7.15 6.43
C PHE A 183 5.46 -8.15 7.00
N ASP A 184 5.02 -9.37 7.32
CA ASP A 184 5.91 -10.44 7.78
C ASP A 184 6.94 -10.81 6.70
N THR A 185 6.53 -10.87 5.42
CA THR A 185 7.47 -11.07 4.30
C THR A 185 8.50 -9.95 4.23
N ILE A 186 8.08 -8.67 4.31
CA ILE A 186 9.02 -7.54 4.30
C ILE A 186 10.03 -7.64 5.46
N CYS A 187 9.57 -8.05 6.65
CA CYS A 187 10.45 -8.22 7.80
C CYS A 187 11.44 -9.37 7.58
N ARG A 188 10.98 -10.51 7.07
CA ARG A 188 11.83 -11.66 6.77
C ARG A 188 12.88 -11.32 5.71
N ASP A 189 12.47 -10.67 4.63
CA ASP A 189 13.36 -10.30 3.52
C ASP A 189 14.47 -9.35 4.01
N SER A 190 14.16 -8.45 4.95
CA SER A 190 15.18 -7.56 5.53
C SER A 190 16.22 -8.32 6.37
N ILE A 191 15.80 -9.33 7.14
CA ILE A 191 16.71 -10.15 7.94
C ILE A 191 17.61 -11.00 7.04
N GLU A 192 17.05 -11.58 5.98
CA GLU A 192 17.82 -12.35 5.01
C GLU A 192 18.87 -11.47 4.31
N LEU A 193 18.49 -10.26 3.89
CA LEU A 193 19.43 -9.31 3.31
C LEU A 193 20.55 -8.91 4.29
N ASP A 194 20.22 -8.65 5.55
CA ASP A 194 21.20 -8.30 6.57
C ASP A 194 22.21 -9.45 6.80
N SER A 195 21.73 -10.69 6.92
CA SER A 195 22.60 -11.88 7.05
C SER A 195 23.54 -12.08 5.85
N ILE A 196 23.05 -11.88 4.62
CA ILE A 196 23.87 -11.97 3.39
C ILE A 196 24.91 -10.84 3.32
N MET A 197 24.58 -9.65 3.84
CA MET A 197 25.51 -8.52 3.89
C MET A 197 26.62 -8.74 4.91
N GLU A 198 26.31 -9.35 6.06
CA GLU A 198 27.29 -9.77 7.07
C GLU A 198 28.28 -10.79 6.49
N GLU A 199 27.80 -11.87 5.86
CA GLU A 199 28.66 -12.90 5.23
C GLU A 199 29.60 -12.32 4.15
N LYS A 200 29.11 -11.39 3.31
CA LYS A 200 29.93 -10.72 2.28
C LYS A 200 30.99 -9.79 2.88
N SER A 201 30.71 -9.18 4.03
CA SER A 201 31.68 -8.32 4.73
C SER A 201 32.81 -9.15 5.35
N GLU A 202 32.51 -10.32 5.92
CA GLU A 202 33.48 -11.26 6.45
C GLU A 202 34.37 -11.84 5.35
N THR A 203 33.79 -12.21 4.21
CA THR A 203 34.53 -12.76 3.06
C THR A 203 35.51 -11.74 2.45
N LYS A 204 35.12 -10.46 2.40
CA LYS A 204 36.01 -9.36 1.98
C LYS A 204 37.13 -9.09 2.97
N ASN A 205 36.84 -9.14 4.28
CA ASN A 205 37.84 -8.95 5.32
C ASN A 205 38.85 -10.10 5.35
N ASN A 206 38.40 -11.34 5.16
CA ASN A 206 39.31 -12.50 5.05
C ASN A 206 40.19 -12.43 3.79
N SER A 207 39.64 -12.01 2.65
CA SER A 207 40.40 -11.82 1.40
C SER A 207 41.45 -10.70 1.52
N LYS A 208 41.19 -9.65 2.30
CA LYS A 208 42.19 -8.61 2.61
C LYS A 208 43.27 -9.14 3.56
N ARG A 209 42.90 -9.93 4.57
CA ARG A 209 43.84 -10.50 5.54
C ARG A 209 44.84 -11.48 4.90
N ILE A 210 44.39 -12.30 3.96
CA ILE A 210 45.24 -13.25 3.22
C ILE A 210 46.23 -12.52 2.28
N LYS A 211 45.85 -11.38 1.70
CA LYS A 211 46.74 -10.57 0.84
C LYS A 211 47.83 -9.84 1.62
N VAL A 212 47.56 -9.44 2.87
CA VAL A 212 48.57 -8.80 3.73
C VAL A 212 49.61 -9.82 4.20
N SER A 213 49.20 -11.06 4.54
CA SER A 213 50.15 -12.12 4.94
C SER A 213 51.07 -12.63 3.84
N HIS A 214 50.82 -12.31 2.57
CA HIS A 214 51.64 -12.74 1.43
C HIS A 214 52.61 -11.65 0.92
N PHE A 215 52.64 -10.48 1.55
CA PHE A 215 53.49 -9.35 1.15
C PHE A 215 54.66 -9.04 2.10
N ASP A 216 54.79 -9.76 3.23
CA ASP A 216 55.79 -9.48 4.27
C ASP A 216 56.91 -10.54 4.38
N VAL A 217 57.22 -11.28 3.30
CA VAL A 217 58.38 -12.21 3.30
C VAL A 217 59.16 -12.05 2.00
N GLU A 218 59.97 -10.98 1.90
CA GLU A 218 61.16 -10.93 1.06
C GLU A 218 61.99 -9.69 1.46
N GLU A 219 62.90 -9.90 2.42
CA GLU A 219 64.17 -9.17 2.55
C GLU A 219 65.25 -10.12 3.08
#